data_AF-A0A8T6C7S6-F1
#
_entry.id   AF-A0A8T6C7S6-F1
#
_cell.length_a   1.000
_cell.length_b   1.000
_cell.length_c   1.000
_cell.angle_alpha   90.00
_cell.angle_beta   90.00
_cell.angle_gamma   90.00
#
_symmetry.space_group_name_H-M   'P 1'
#
loop_
_entity.id
_entity.type
_entity.pdbx_description
1 polymer ?
#
loop_
_entity_poly.entity_id
_entity_poly.type
_entity_poly.pdbx_seq_one_letter_code
_entity_poly.pdbx_strand_id
1 'polypeptide(L)'
;GEMFFKFPNYRASDDPSNPFILNWQTSGDQTSVWLDFRGVVPNLLDPEVWVRESTGELLPVCEMFEYVCDDDDLRNPSLDRVKHSGSWIRLAPWLPWQMMGRHEGRLFYRCTTRGLGSLDELPANILAYAEQNYPEYLVNELDEDMPSESSFEVYMKENEPAPT
;
A
#
# COMPACT_ATOMS: atom_id res chain seq x y z
N GLY A 1 -13.65 12.94 6.56
CA GLY A 1 -14.81 12.07 6.83
C GLY A 1 -14.30 10.67 7.06
N GLU A 2 -14.96 9.87 7.90
CA GLU A 2 -14.52 8.50 8.22
C GLU A 2 -14.31 7.66 6.94
N MET A 3 -13.16 7.00 6.84
CA MET A 3 -12.86 6.07 5.75
C MET A 3 -13.64 4.77 5.94
N PHE A 4 -14.56 4.48 5.02
CA PHE A 4 -15.26 3.20 5.02
C PHE A 4 -14.47 2.17 4.20
N PHE A 5 -13.49 1.54 4.82
CA PHE A 5 -12.87 0.35 4.25
C PHE A 5 -13.84 -0.83 4.34
N LYS A 6 -14.31 -1.30 3.18
CA LYS A 6 -14.90 -2.63 3.09
C LYS A 6 -13.76 -3.61 2.82
N PHE A 7 -13.58 -4.54 3.73
CA PHE A 7 -12.73 -5.70 3.52
C PHE A 7 -13.67 -6.80 3.05
N PRO A 8 -13.90 -6.97 1.72
CA PRO A 8 -14.89 -7.93 1.22
C PRO A 8 -14.63 -9.37 1.69
N ASN A 9 -13.37 -9.66 2.07
CA ASN A 9 -12.92 -10.97 2.54
C ASN A 9 -12.61 -11.01 4.04
N TYR A 10 -12.72 -9.89 4.78
CA TYR A 10 -12.28 -9.83 6.17
C TYR A 10 -13.23 -9.00 7.05
N ARG A 11 -13.37 -9.37 8.32
CA ARG A 11 -13.98 -8.50 9.34
C ARG A 11 -12.94 -8.31 10.42
N ALA A 12 -12.43 -7.09 10.58
CA ALA A 12 -11.72 -6.74 11.82
C ALA A 12 -12.73 -6.90 12.96
N SER A 13 -12.37 -7.71 13.95
CA SER A 13 -13.26 -8.09 15.03
C SER A 13 -12.41 -8.28 16.28
N ASP A 14 -12.65 -7.42 17.27
CA ASP A 14 -12.04 -7.55 18.60
C ASP A 14 -12.64 -8.72 19.39
N ASP A 15 -13.68 -9.36 18.85
CA ASP A 15 -14.25 -10.60 19.36
C ASP A 15 -13.30 -11.77 19.04
N PRO A 16 -12.68 -12.40 20.06
CA PRO A 16 -11.80 -13.55 19.87
C PRO A 16 -12.50 -14.75 19.22
N SER A 17 -13.84 -14.79 19.21
CA SER A 17 -14.63 -15.82 18.53
C SER A 17 -14.72 -15.62 17.01
N ASN A 18 -14.26 -14.48 16.49
CA ASN A 18 -14.21 -14.17 15.06
C ASN A 18 -12.81 -13.66 14.66
N PRO A 19 -11.81 -14.56 14.62
CA PRO A 19 -10.42 -14.20 14.34
C PRO A 19 -10.22 -13.69 12.91
N PHE A 20 -9.28 -12.76 12.74
CA PHE A 20 -8.79 -12.33 11.43
C PHE A 20 -7.94 -13.45 10.81
N ILE A 21 -8.56 -14.29 9.99
CA ILE A 21 -7.91 -15.41 9.31
C ILE A 21 -7.62 -15.03 7.85
N LEU A 22 -6.35 -15.06 7.48
CA LEU A 22 -5.94 -14.96 6.09
C LEU A 22 -5.99 -16.33 5.41
N ASN A 23 -6.16 -16.35 4.09
CA ASN A 23 -6.19 -17.58 3.31
C ASN A 23 -4.76 -18.03 3.00
N TRP A 24 -4.14 -18.67 3.98
CA TRP A 24 -2.84 -19.30 3.84
C TRP A 24 -2.92 -20.58 3.00
N GLN A 25 -2.00 -20.75 2.06
CA GLN A 25 -1.91 -21.94 1.21
C GLN A 25 -0.47 -22.43 1.12
N THR A 26 -0.25 -23.66 1.56
CA THR A 26 1.05 -24.34 1.43
C THR A 26 1.06 -25.25 0.21
N SER A 27 2.09 -25.13 -0.62
CA SER A 27 2.33 -25.99 -1.78
C SER A 27 3.81 -26.34 -1.85
N GLY A 28 4.15 -27.59 -1.51
CA GLY A 28 5.55 -28.01 -1.41
C GLY A 28 6.22 -27.36 -0.19
N ASP A 29 7.37 -26.74 -0.41
CA ASP A 29 8.18 -26.02 0.56
C ASP A 29 7.80 -24.53 0.69
N GLN A 30 6.80 -24.07 -0.06
CA GLN A 30 6.36 -22.68 -0.04
C GLN A 30 4.98 -22.52 0.58
N THR A 31 4.83 -21.47 1.38
CA THR A 31 3.54 -20.99 1.87
C THR A 31 3.25 -19.62 1.28
N SER A 32 2.01 -19.46 0.81
CA SER A 32 1.50 -18.24 0.20
C SER A 32 0.30 -17.69 0.97
N VAL A 33 0.14 -16.38 0.91
CA VAL A 33 -1.01 -15.68 1.47
C VAL A 33 -1.35 -14.49 0.60
N TRP A 34 -2.65 -14.25 0.43
CA TRP A 34 -3.17 -13.07 -0.24
C TRP A 34 -3.99 -12.20 0.71
N LEU A 35 -3.96 -10.90 0.46
CA LEU A 35 -4.69 -9.89 1.22
C LEU A 35 -5.21 -8.84 0.25
N ASP A 36 -6.52 -8.80 0.08
CA ASP A 36 -7.17 -7.91 -0.89
C ASP A 36 -8.07 -6.89 -0.21
N PHE A 37 -7.93 -5.64 -0.61
CA PHE A 37 -8.71 -4.51 -0.16
C PHE A 37 -9.52 -3.96 -1.32
N ARG A 38 -10.81 -3.74 -1.09
CA ARG A 38 -11.66 -3.04 -2.04
C ARG A 38 -12.63 -2.12 -1.31
N GLY A 39 -12.28 -0.84 -1.31
CA GLY A 39 -13.03 0.18 -0.61
C GLY A 39 -13.40 1.35 -1.52
N VAL A 40 -14.16 2.26 -0.94
CA VAL A 40 -14.41 3.57 -1.49
C VAL A 40 -14.28 4.55 -0.33
N VAL A 41 -13.46 5.58 -0.49
CA VAL A 41 -13.26 6.62 0.51
C VAL A 41 -13.71 7.98 -0.04
N PRO A 42 -14.11 8.94 0.80
CA PRO A 42 -14.36 10.30 0.33
C PRO A 42 -13.13 10.87 -0.39
N ASN A 43 -13.35 11.51 -1.53
CA ASN A 43 -12.30 12.29 -2.18
C ASN A 43 -12.10 13.60 -1.43
N LEU A 44 -10.86 13.91 -1.08
CA LEU A 44 -10.51 15.16 -0.43
C LEU A 44 -10.56 16.35 -1.38
N LEU A 45 -10.38 16.09 -2.68
CA LEU A 45 -10.46 17.10 -3.72
C LEU A 45 -11.91 17.23 -4.17
N ASP A 46 -12.61 18.23 -3.62
CA ASP A 46 -13.98 18.58 -4.02
C ASP A 46 -14.04 18.80 -5.55
N PRO A 47 -14.85 18.04 -6.31
CA PRO A 47 -14.91 18.15 -7.76
C PRO A 47 -15.43 19.49 -8.29
N GLU A 48 -16.11 20.30 -7.47
CA GLU A 48 -16.51 21.66 -7.85
C GLU A 48 -15.36 22.66 -7.75
N VAL A 49 -14.40 22.41 -6.85
CA VAL A 49 -13.23 23.27 -6.61
C VAL A 49 -12.03 22.80 -7.44
N TRP A 50 -11.74 21.50 -7.41
CA TRP A 50 -10.59 20.83 -8.04
C TRP A 50 -11.02 20.13 -9.34
N VAL A 51 -11.54 20.91 -10.28
CA VAL A 51 -12.27 20.39 -11.45
C VAL A 51 -11.40 19.49 -12.33
N ARG A 52 -10.09 19.74 -12.41
CA ARG A 52 -9.19 18.99 -13.30
C ARG A 52 -8.51 17.83 -12.58
N GLU A 53 -8.38 17.91 -11.27
CA GLU A 53 -7.64 16.99 -10.41
C GLU A 53 -8.55 15.93 -9.80
N SER A 54 -9.81 16.28 -9.53
CA SER A 54 -10.76 15.40 -8.86
C SER A 54 -11.42 14.44 -9.82
N THR A 55 -11.41 13.15 -9.48
CA THR A 55 -12.15 12.10 -10.20
C THR A 55 -13.59 11.92 -9.72
N GLY A 56 -14.12 12.88 -8.97
CA GLY A 56 -15.47 12.85 -8.37
C GLY A 56 -15.43 12.79 -6.84
N GLU A 57 -16.61 12.72 -6.22
CA GLU A 57 -16.77 12.79 -4.75
C GLU A 57 -16.16 11.63 -3.98
N LEU A 58 -15.95 10.49 -4.64
CA LEU A 58 -15.52 9.24 -4.03
C LEU A 58 -14.32 8.66 -4.77
N LEU A 59 -13.29 8.26 -4.02
CA LEU A 59 -12.11 7.56 -4.52
C LEU A 59 -12.28 6.06 -4.33
N PRO A 60 -12.41 5.28 -5.42
CA PRO A 60 -12.33 3.83 -5.33
C PRO A 60 -10.89 3.40 -5.03
N VAL A 61 -10.72 2.58 -4.00
CA VAL A 61 -9.43 1.99 -3.63
C VAL A 61 -9.52 0.49 -3.84
N CYS A 62 -8.62 -0.06 -4.64
CA CYS A 62 -8.50 -1.50 -4.82
C CYS A 62 -7.02 -1.88 -4.83
N GLU A 63 -6.64 -2.69 -3.86
CA GLU A 63 -5.27 -3.15 -3.66
C GLU A 63 -5.30 -4.66 -3.42
N MET A 64 -4.39 -5.36 -4.06
CA MET A 64 -4.25 -6.81 -3.97
C MET A 64 -2.80 -7.11 -3.65
N PHE A 65 -2.59 -7.85 -2.58
CA PHE A 65 -1.27 -8.25 -2.10
C PHE A 65 -1.16 -9.75 -2.14
N GLU A 66 -0.01 -10.24 -2.60
CA GLU A 66 0.37 -11.64 -2.54
C GLU A 66 1.77 -11.74 -1.95
N TYR A 67 1.96 -12.67 -1.04
CA TYR A 67 3.24 -13.00 -0.45
C TYR A 67 3.46 -14.51 -0.54
N VAL A 68 4.68 -14.90 -0.85
CA VAL A 68 5.16 -16.29 -0.92
C VAL A 68 6.49 -16.36 -0.19
N CYS A 69 6.58 -17.26 0.79
CA CYS A 69 7.79 -17.48 1.56
C CYS A 69 8.07 -18.98 1.73
N ASP A 70 9.28 -19.29 2.21
CA ASP A 70 9.64 -20.64 2.63
C ASP A 70 8.84 -21.03 3.88
N ASP A 71 8.32 -22.26 3.88
CA ASP A 71 7.41 -22.77 4.90
C ASP A 71 8.13 -23.18 6.20
N ASP A 72 9.40 -23.56 6.11
CA ASP A 72 10.23 -23.86 7.29
C ASP A 72 10.64 -22.55 7.97
N ASP A 73 11.04 -21.53 7.20
CA ASP A 73 11.33 -20.20 7.73
C ASP A 73 10.09 -19.58 8.40
N LEU A 74 8.91 -19.70 7.76
CA LEU A 74 7.66 -19.17 8.31
C LEU A 74 7.29 -19.79 9.67
N ARG A 75 7.68 -21.05 9.91
CA ARG A 75 7.43 -21.75 11.18
C ARG A 75 8.59 -21.65 12.17
N ASN A 76 9.67 -20.97 11.82
CA ASN A 76 10.84 -20.87 12.67
C ASN A 76 10.69 -19.73 13.69
N PRO A 77 10.49 -20.01 15.00
CA PRO A 77 10.28 -18.98 16.01
C PRO A 77 11.55 -18.19 16.35
N SER A 78 12.72 -18.59 15.82
CA SER A 78 13.97 -17.85 16.02
C SER A 78 14.17 -16.70 15.03
N LEU A 79 13.34 -16.63 13.98
CA LEU A 79 13.37 -15.54 13.00
C LEU A 79 12.41 -14.42 13.44
N ASP A 80 12.88 -13.19 13.41
CA ASP A 80 12.08 -11.98 13.61
C ASP A 80 11.44 -11.48 12.29
N ARG A 81 11.93 -11.97 11.15
CA ARG A 81 11.45 -11.67 9.81
C ARG A 81 11.68 -12.85 8.88
N VAL A 82 10.75 -13.04 7.95
CA VAL A 82 10.81 -14.08 6.93
C VAL A 82 11.03 -13.45 5.56
N LYS A 83 12.01 -13.98 4.81
CA LYS A 83 12.20 -13.58 3.41
C LYS A 83 10.98 -14.00 2.60
N HIS A 84 10.54 -13.12 1.72
CA HIS A 84 9.39 -13.41 0.88
C HIS A 84 9.56 -12.77 -0.49
N SER A 85 8.82 -13.31 -1.45
CA SER A 85 8.56 -12.67 -2.74
C SER A 85 7.06 -12.49 -2.90
N GLY A 86 6.65 -11.62 -3.80
CA GLY A 86 5.23 -11.38 -3.95
C GLY A 86 4.89 -10.39 -5.04
N SER A 87 3.62 -10.00 -5.03
CA SER A 87 3.11 -8.97 -5.91
C SER A 87 2.23 -8.00 -5.15
N TRP A 88 2.24 -6.75 -5.61
CA TRP A 88 1.28 -5.74 -5.22
C TRP A 88 0.66 -5.17 -6.48
N ILE A 89 -0.66 -5.26 -6.56
CA ILE A 89 -1.44 -4.73 -7.68
C ILE A 89 -2.39 -3.69 -7.10
N ARG A 90 -2.46 -2.53 -7.75
CA ARG A 90 -3.40 -1.47 -7.38
C ARG A 90 -4.17 -0.98 -8.58
N LEU A 91 -5.47 -0.82 -8.40
CA LEU A 91 -6.36 -0.11 -9.29
C LEU A 91 -6.79 1.18 -8.60
N ALA A 92 -6.43 2.32 -9.19
CA ALA A 92 -6.71 3.63 -8.63
C ALA A 92 -7.32 4.58 -9.67
N PRO A 93 -8.04 5.62 -9.25
CA PRO A 93 -8.34 6.76 -10.12
C PRO A 93 -7.04 7.45 -10.59
N TRP A 94 -7.17 8.38 -11.54
CA TRP A 94 -6.09 9.30 -11.90
C TRP A 94 -5.57 10.03 -10.66
N LEU A 95 -4.27 10.29 -10.62
CA LEU A 95 -3.67 11.10 -9.58
C LEU A 95 -3.91 12.60 -9.87
N PRO A 96 -4.01 13.44 -8.83
CA PRO A 96 -4.36 14.85 -8.99
C PRO A 96 -3.48 15.60 -10.00
N TRP A 97 -2.16 15.42 -9.92
CA TRP A 97 -1.18 16.08 -10.79
C TRP A 97 -1.26 15.64 -12.26
N GLN A 98 -2.01 14.60 -12.58
CA GLN A 98 -2.22 14.20 -13.97
C GLN A 98 -3.28 15.06 -14.66
N MET A 99 -4.10 15.82 -13.91
CA MET A 99 -5.12 16.71 -14.46
C MET A 99 -6.18 16.00 -15.33
N MET A 100 -6.45 14.72 -15.00
CA MET A 100 -7.34 13.84 -15.75
C MET A 100 -8.67 13.54 -15.03
N GLY A 101 -9.04 14.33 -14.03
CA GLY A 101 -10.20 14.11 -13.16
C GLY A 101 -11.50 13.78 -13.89
N ARG A 102 -11.77 14.49 -14.98
CA ARG A 102 -13.00 14.33 -15.80
C ARG A 102 -12.87 13.31 -16.94
N HIS A 103 -11.69 12.71 -17.11
CA HIS A 103 -11.44 11.76 -18.18
C HIS A 103 -11.67 10.34 -17.71
N GLU A 104 -12.34 9.55 -18.54
CA GLU A 104 -12.47 8.12 -18.31
C GLU A 104 -11.08 7.46 -18.26
N GLY A 105 -10.90 6.56 -17.31
CA GLY A 105 -9.66 5.81 -17.15
C GLY A 105 -9.29 5.58 -15.70
N ARG A 106 -8.29 4.74 -15.50
CA ARG A 106 -7.77 4.32 -14.19
C ARG A 106 -6.29 4.00 -14.32
N LEU A 107 -5.59 4.13 -13.22
CA LEU A 107 -4.23 3.65 -13.06
C LEU A 107 -4.24 2.18 -12.69
N PHE A 108 -3.37 1.42 -13.35
CA PHE A 108 -3.09 0.03 -13.04
C PHE A 108 -1.62 -0.09 -12.66
N TYR A 109 -1.37 -0.38 -11.40
CA TYR A 109 -0.04 -0.64 -10.88
C TYR A 109 0.16 -2.14 -10.78
N ARG A 110 1.32 -2.60 -11.23
CA ARG A 110 1.78 -3.97 -11.00
C ARG A 110 3.22 -3.91 -10.53
N CYS A 111 3.42 -4.27 -9.27
CA CYS A 111 4.70 -4.23 -8.60
C CYS A 111 5.08 -5.64 -8.14
N THR A 112 6.38 -5.93 -8.14
CA THR A 112 6.94 -7.10 -7.47
C THR A 112 7.41 -6.67 -6.09
N THR A 113 7.04 -7.42 -5.06
CA THR A 113 7.48 -7.19 -3.68
C THR A 113 8.54 -8.21 -3.29
N ARG A 114 9.49 -7.80 -2.44
CA ARG A 114 10.50 -8.69 -1.85
C ARG A 114 10.80 -8.26 -0.43
N GLY A 115 10.73 -9.22 0.49
CA GLY A 115 11.31 -9.12 1.83
C GLY A 115 12.72 -9.67 1.81
N LEU A 116 13.71 -8.81 2.07
CA LEU A 116 15.11 -9.17 2.14
C LEU A 116 15.52 -9.51 3.59
N GLY A 117 16.61 -10.26 3.75
CA GLY A 117 17.15 -10.59 5.07
C GLY A 117 17.89 -9.42 5.69
N SER A 118 18.62 -8.68 4.87
CA SER A 118 19.53 -7.61 5.30
C SER A 118 19.76 -6.57 4.20
N LEU A 119 20.35 -5.43 4.58
CA LEU A 119 20.57 -4.28 3.67
C LEU A 119 21.57 -4.58 2.54
N ASP A 120 22.52 -5.49 2.76
CA ASP A 120 23.52 -5.90 1.75
C ASP A 120 22.91 -6.68 0.58
N GLU A 121 21.68 -7.18 0.72
CA GLU A 121 20.92 -7.79 -0.38
C GLU A 121 20.28 -6.74 -1.33
N LEU A 122 20.28 -5.45 -0.95
CA LEU A 122 19.78 -4.37 -1.82
C LEU A 122 20.74 -4.12 -3.00
N PRO A 123 20.23 -3.63 -4.14
CA PRO A 123 21.09 -3.13 -5.21
C PRO A 123 22.03 -2.04 -4.68
N ALA A 124 23.33 -2.21 -4.90
CA ALA A 124 24.37 -1.35 -4.31
C ALA A 124 24.17 0.14 -4.58
N ASN A 125 23.64 0.50 -5.76
CA ASN A 125 23.34 1.88 -6.11
C ASN A 125 22.18 2.48 -5.30
N ILE A 126 21.19 1.65 -4.92
CA ILE A 126 20.06 2.08 -4.08
C ILE A 126 20.53 2.26 -2.65
N LEU A 127 21.29 1.30 -2.11
CA LEU A 127 21.84 1.39 -0.76
C LEU A 127 22.74 2.63 -0.61
N ALA A 128 23.68 2.84 -1.53
CA ALA A 128 24.58 3.99 -1.49
C ALA A 128 23.83 5.34 -1.56
N TYR A 129 22.77 5.42 -2.38
CA TYR A 129 21.95 6.61 -2.46
C TYR A 129 21.17 6.85 -1.16
N ALA A 130 20.60 5.80 -0.56
CA ALA A 130 19.89 5.89 0.71
C ALA A 130 20.85 6.30 1.85
N GLU A 131 22.04 5.72 1.93
CA GLU A 131 23.06 6.10 2.93
C GLU A 131 23.45 7.57 2.84
N GLN A 132 23.52 8.12 1.62
CA GLN A 132 23.91 9.51 1.41
C GLN A 132 22.78 10.51 1.68
N ASN A 133 21.54 10.18 1.31
CA ASN A 133 20.45 11.16 1.25
C ASN A 133 19.34 10.92 2.28
N TYR A 134 19.20 9.68 2.77
CA TYR A 134 18.07 9.16 3.52
C TYR A 134 18.48 8.12 4.59
N PRO A 135 19.58 8.32 5.35
CA PRO A 135 20.09 7.32 6.30
C PRO A 135 19.10 6.97 7.42
N GLU A 136 18.16 7.87 7.73
CA GLU A 136 17.08 7.66 8.69
C GLU A 136 16.15 6.50 8.31
N TYR A 137 16.08 6.12 7.03
CA TYR A 137 15.27 4.98 6.59
C TYR A 137 16.05 3.64 6.63
N LEU A 138 17.32 3.66 7.05
CA LEU A 138 18.16 2.46 7.15
C LEU A 138 18.31 1.95 8.60
N VAL A 139 17.69 2.63 9.57
CA VAL A 139 17.68 2.21 10.98
C VAL A 139 16.39 1.46 11.32
N ASN A 140 16.47 0.58 12.32
CA ASN A 140 15.33 -0.21 12.79
C ASN A 140 14.58 0.52 13.92
N GLU A 141 14.32 1.81 13.75
CA GLU A 141 13.54 2.63 14.67
C GLU A 141 12.30 3.12 13.92
N LEU A 142 11.13 2.65 14.34
CA LEU A 142 9.86 3.15 13.84
C LEU A 142 9.54 4.43 14.61
N ASP A 143 9.41 5.53 13.88
CA ASP A 143 8.80 6.74 14.41
C ASP A 143 7.27 6.55 14.40
N GLU A 144 6.72 6.17 15.56
CA GLU A 144 5.28 5.93 15.73
C GLU A 144 4.44 7.20 15.50
N ASP A 145 5.05 8.39 15.60
CA ASP A 145 4.38 9.67 15.38
C ASP A 145 4.42 10.13 13.91
N MET A 146 5.11 9.39 13.02
CA MET A 146 5.20 9.73 11.61
C MET A 146 3.81 9.64 10.95
N PRO A 147 3.30 10.75 10.35
CA PRO A 147 1.96 10.74 9.78
C PRO A 147 1.91 9.87 8.52
N SER A 148 0.92 8.98 8.44
CA SER A 148 0.62 8.23 7.22
C SER A 148 -0.27 9.08 6.32
N GLU A 149 0.34 9.79 5.38
CA GLU A 149 -0.38 10.69 4.46
C GLU A 149 -0.58 10.07 3.08
N SER A 150 -1.78 10.28 2.53
CA SER A 150 -2.08 9.90 1.16
C SER A 150 -1.57 10.94 0.15
N SER A 151 -1.31 10.51 -1.08
CA SER A 151 -0.91 11.43 -2.15
C SER A 151 -1.95 12.54 -2.43
N PHE A 152 -3.22 12.31 -2.09
CA PHE A 152 -4.29 13.31 -2.23
C PHE A 152 -4.22 14.36 -1.13
N GLU A 153 -3.92 13.97 0.11
CA GLU A 153 -3.71 14.90 1.23
C GLU A 153 -2.51 15.81 0.98
N VAL A 154 -1.37 15.22 0.61
CA VAL A 154 -0.15 15.96 0.30
C VAL A 154 -0.39 16.93 -0.86
N TYR A 155 -1.02 16.45 -1.94
CA TYR A 155 -1.31 17.30 -3.09
C TYR A 155 -2.21 18.49 -2.73
N MET A 156 -3.28 18.26 -1.96
CA MET A 156 -4.19 19.31 -1.49
C MET A 156 -3.48 20.35 -0.61
N LYS A 157 -2.51 19.92 0.23
CA LYS A 157 -1.74 20.81 1.11
C LYS A 157 -0.74 21.67 0.34
N GLU A 158 -0.14 21.12 -0.71
CA GLU A 158 0.99 21.75 -1.42
C GLU A 158 0.58 22.52 -2.68
N ASN A 159 -0.68 22.44 -3.12
CA ASN A 159 -1.13 23.01 -4.38
C ASN A 159 -2.41 23.83 -4.21
N GLU A 160 -2.72 24.63 -5.22
CA GLU A 160 -4.02 25.27 -5.41
C GLU A 160 -4.72 24.64 -6.62
N PRO A 161 -6.07 24.69 -6.70
CA PRO A 161 -6.79 24.16 -7.85
C PRO A 161 -6.32 24.79 -9.16
N ALA A 162 -6.08 23.96 -10.17
CA ALA A 162 -5.70 24.43 -11.49
C ALA A 162 -6.83 25.27 -12.12
N PRO A 163 -6.48 26.31 -12.89
CA PRO A 163 -7.46 27.09 -13.63
C PRO A 163 -8.34 26.21 -14.53
N THR A 164 -9.64 26.51 -14.50
CA THR A 164 -10.69 25.80 -15.24
C THR A 164 -10.78 26.20 -16.70
#